data_AF-A0A942P0Z5-F1
#
_entry.id   AF-A0A942P0Z5-F1
#
_cell.length_a   1.000
_cell.length_b   1.000
_cell.length_c   1.000
_cell.angle_alpha   90.00
_cell.angle_beta   90.00
_cell.angle_gamma   90.00
#
_symmetry.space_group_name_H-M   'P 1'
#
loop_
_entity.id
_entity.type
_entity.pdbx_description
1 polymer ?
#
loop_
_entity_poly.entity_id
_entity_poly.type
_entity_poly.pdbx_seq_one_letter_code
_entity_poly.pdbx_strand_id
1 'polypeptide(L)'
;MRLLILTISLFTASSLLAQNGDIIKGNRFYKDSAFDKAEESYRKSLSKKPTAAAQYNLGNTLYQKQKTEQAIEQYDATINGSTDAEVKAKALYNKGVVHHRNNKLDEAIAAYKEALRLTPNDAEIRKNLQLALQNKNQKNPPPKPKEQKKKEQKPKEEKKKPPPPPKLSKKQAEQYLKSLAEKERQLQEKMQKKVGVPSQPDKDW
;
A
#
# COMPACT_ATOMS: atom_id res chain seq x y z
N MET A 1 24.82 56.28 0.52
CA MET A 1 24.00 55.06 0.30
C MET A 1 24.73 53.91 -0.41
N ARG A 2 25.80 54.12 -1.21
CA ARG A 2 26.51 53.01 -1.88
C ARG A 2 27.35 52.10 -0.96
N LEU A 3 27.87 52.59 0.17
CA LEU A 3 28.64 51.77 1.11
C LEU A 3 27.80 50.77 1.92
N LEU A 4 26.53 51.09 2.20
CA LEU A 4 25.65 50.28 3.06
C LEU A 4 25.18 48.98 2.37
N ILE A 5 25.04 49.01 1.03
CA ILE A 5 24.58 47.85 0.24
C ILE A 5 25.70 46.80 0.09
N LEU A 6 26.96 47.24 -0.03
CA LEU A 6 28.13 46.36 -0.13
C LEU A 6 28.38 45.56 1.16
N THR A 7 28.18 46.16 2.33
CA THR A 7 28.37 45.48 3.62
C THR A 7 27.25 44.47 3.93
N ILE A 8 26.00 44.77 3.55
CA ILE A 8 24.86 43.83 3.68
C ILE A 8 25.05 42.62 2.74
N SER A 9 25.55 42.84 1.52
CA SER A 9 25.85 41.75 0.58
C SER A 9 27.00 40.85 1.07
N LEU A 10 28.06 41.41 1.66
CA LEU A 10 29.17 40.62 2.23
C LEU A 10 28.77 39.78 3.46
N PHE A 11 27.90 40.31 4.33
CA PHE A 11 27.45 39.60 5.53
C PHE A 11 26.50 38.43 5.21
N THR A 12 25.59 38.63 4.25
CA THR A 12 24.69 37.57 3.76
C THR A 12 25.43 36.45 3.02
N ALA A 13 26.48 36.77 2.27
CA ALA A 13 27.33 35.76 1.62
C ALA A 13 28.11 34.90 2.65
N SER A 14 28.67 35.54 3.68
CA SER A 14 29.45 34.85 4.73
C SER A 14 28.59 33.88 5.55
N SER A 15 27.36 34.29 5.88
CA SER A 15 26.42 33.47 6.64
C SER A 15 25.92 32.25 5.86
N LEU A 16 25.73 32.37 4.53
CA LEU A 16 25.32 31.26 3.67
C LEU A 16 26.41 30.18 3.53
N LEU A 17 27.67 30.60 3.33
CA LEU A 17 28.80 29.67 3.25
C LEU A 17 29.00 28.90 4.56
N ALA A 18 28.89 29.58 5.70
CA ALA A 18 29.02 28.96 7.02
C ALA A 18 27.85 28.02 7.35
N GLN A 19 26.64 28.27 6.84
CA GLN A 19 25.48 27.39 6.98
C GLN A 19 25.70 26.07 6.24
N ASN A 20 26.12 26.15 4.97
CA ASN A 20 26.39 24.95 4.17
C ASN A 20 27.51 24.09 4.78
N GLY A 21 28.51 24.71 5.41
CA GLY A 21 29.57 24.00 6.12
C GLY A 21 29.07 23.10 7.27
N ASP A 22 28.09 23.56 8.06
CA ASP A 22 27.56 22.79 9.19
C ASP A 22 26.71 21.60 8.73
N ILE A 23 25.92 21.76 7.65
CA ILE A 23 25.19 20.63 7.04
C ILE A 23 26.16 19.58 6.49
N ILE A 24 27.23 19.99 5.80
CA ILE A 24 28.23 19.07 5.26
C ILE A 24 28.95 18.30 6.38
N LYS A 25 29.29 18.97 7.49
CA LYS A 25 29.85 18.32 8.69
C LYS A 25 28.86 17.32 9.28
N GLY A 26 27.60 17.73 9.44
CA GLY A 26 26.53 16.84 9.92
C GLY A 26 26.38 15.60 9.05
N ASN A 27 26.38 15.75 7.73
CA ASN A 27 26.30 14.63 6.77
C ASN A 27 27.48 13.68 6.90
N ARG A 28 28.69 14.21 7.11
CA ARG A 28 29.90 13.41 7.34
C ARG A 28 29.78 12.61 8.63
N PHE A 29 29.46 13.26 9.75
CA PHE A 29 29.26 12.58 11.03
C PHE A 29 28.15 11.53 10.96
N TYR A 30 27.07 11.80 10.24
CA TYR A 30 25.99 10.82 10.05
C TYR A 30 26.48 9.58 9.29
N LYS A 31 27.27 9.75 8.21
CA LYS A 31 27.87 8.64 7.48
C LYS A 31 28.83 7.82 8.35
N ASP A 32 29.56 8.49 9.23
CA ASP A 32 30.46 7.86 10.20
C ASP A 32 29.73 7.28 11.42
N SER A 33 28.39 7.30 11.42
CA SER A 33 27.52 6.88 12.55
C SER A 33 27.76 7.64 13.87
N ALA A 34 28.47 8.77 13.82
CA ALA A 34 28.70 9.68 14.93
C ALA A 34 27.46 10.58 15.16
N PHE A 35 26.33 9.97 15.51
CA PHE A 35 25.02 10.63 15.49
C PHE A 35 24.90 11.81 16.46
N ASP A 36 25.64 11.82 17.58
CA ASP A 36 25.66 12.98 18.49
C ASP A 36 26.26 14.21 17.83
N LYS A 37 27.40 14.05 17.15
CA LYS A 37 28.07 15.13 16.43
C LYS A 37 27.27 15.58 15.20
N ALA A 38 26.58 14.64 14.55
CA ALA A 38 25.67 14.95 13.47
C ALA A 38 24.49 15.81 13.96
N GLU A 39 23.85 15.42 15.07
CA GLU A 39 22.76 16.18 15.70
C GLU A 39 23.22 17.60 16.05
N GLU A 40 24.37 17.75 16.71
CA GLU A 40 24.94 19.06 17.05
C GLU A 40 25.14 19.94 15.81
N SER A 41 25.74 19.37 14.76
CA SER A 41 26.03 20.10 13.51
C SER A 41 24.74 20.54 12.80
N TYR A 42 23.73 19.68 12.71
CA TYR A 42 22.45 20.06 12.11
C TYR A 42 21.70 21.10 12.93
N ARG A 43 21.67 20.97 14.27
CA ARG A 43 21.05 21.98 15.14
C ARG A 43 21.73 23.34 15.02
N LYS A 44 23.06 23.36 14.93
CA LYS A 44 23.85 24.59 14.69
C LYS A 44 23.54 25.21 13.33
N SER A 45 23.35 24.40 12.28
CA SER A 45 22.89 24.91 10.98
C SER A 45 21.49 25.54 11.10
N LEU A 46 20.57 24.86 11.78
CA LEU A 46 19.17 25.28 11.92
C LEU A 46 19.02 26.55 12.76
N SER A 47 19.88 26.77 13.76
CA SER A 47 19.87 27.99 14.58
C SER A 47 20.28 29.24 13.80
N LYS A 48 21.04 29.08 12.71
CA LYS A 48 21.41 30.19 11.82
C LYS A 48 20.29 30.51 10.84
N LYS A 49 19.82 29.47 10.14
CA LYS A 49 18.69 29.56 9.22
C LYS A 49 18.05 28.18 9.08
N PRO A 50 16.76 28.02 9.40
CA PRO A 50 16.03 26.78 9.16
C PRO A 50 16.02 26.42 7.68
N THR A 51 16.30 25.15 7.36
CA THR A 51 16.18 24.59 6.00
C THR A 51 15.58 23.21 6.07
N ALA A 52 14.77 22.87 5.06
CA ALA A 52 14.17 21.54 4.94
C ALA A 52 15.23 20.43 4.91
N ALA A 53 16.36 20.64 4.24
CA ALA A 53 17.45 19.66 4.18
C ALA A 53 18.07 19.38 5.56
N ALA A 54 18.36 20.42 6.36
CA ALA A 54 18.92 20.24 7.69
C ALA A 54 17.89 19.64 8.67
N GLN A 55 16.60 20.01 8.57
CA GLN A 55 15.51 19.40 9.36
C GLN A 55 15.37 17.91 9.03
N TYR A 56 15.31 17.56 7.75
CA TYR A 56 15.21 16.19 7.28
C TYR A 56 16.36 15.32 7.80
N ASN A 57 17.60 15.83 7.68
CA ASN A 57 18.78 15.11 8.14
C ASN A 57 18.87 15.02 9.66
N LEU A 58 18.41 16.04 10.39
CA LEU A 58 18.26 15.96 11.84
C LEU A 58 17.23 14.90 12.23
N GLY A 59 16.09 14.82 11.53
CA GLY A 59 15.09 13.76 11.72
C GLY A 59 15.68 12.36 11.55
N ASN A 60 16.43 12.13 10.47
CA ASN A 60 17.14 10.87 10.24
C ASN A 60 18.12 10.55 11.36
N THR A 61 18.87 11.54 11.84
CA THR A 61 19.83 11.38 12.93
C THR A 61 19.15 11.02 14.24
N LEU A 62 18.06 11.71 14.58
CA LEU A 62 17.27 11.44 15.79
C LEU A 62 16.66 10.04 15.74
N TYR A 63 16.22 9.61 14.56
CA TYR A 63 15.71 8.25 14.37
C TYR A 63 16.77 7.18 14.59
N GLN A 64 18.00 7.36 14.09
CA GLN A 64 19.11 6.45 14.38
C GLN A 64 19.43 6.39 15.87
N LYS A 65 19.22 7.49 16.58
CA LYS A 65 19.33 7.58 18.05
C LYS A 65 18.10 7.07 18.81
N GLN A 66 17.12 6.46 18.12
CA GLN A 66 15.86 5.97 18.67
C GLN A 66 14.98 7.05 19.34
N LYS A 67 15.26 8.34 19.09
CA LYS A 67 14.47 9.48 19.55
C LYS A 67 13.29 9.69 18.59
N THR A 68 12.35 8.76 18.62
CA THR A 68 11.27 8.63 17.64
C THR A 68 10.40 9.89 17.52
N GLU A 69 9.88 10.39 18.65
CA GLU A 69 8.95 11.52 18.67
C GLU A 69 9.62 12.77 18.11
N GLN A 70 10.86 13.03 18.52
CA GLN A 70 11.66 14.15 18.01
C GLN A 70 11.97 13.98 16.52
N ALA A 71 12.20 12.76 16.03
CA ALA A 71 12.39 12.51 14.60
C ALA A 71 11.14 12.86 13.79
N ILE A 72 9.95 12.46 14.27
CA ILE A 72 8.66 12.78 13.65
C ILE A 72 8.45 14.30 13.61
N GLU A 73 8.74 15.03 14.70
CA GLU A 73 8.66 16.49 14.73
C GLU A 73 9.52 17.14 13.63
N GLN A 74 10.74 16.64 13.41
CA GLN A 74 11.61 17.18 12.37
C GLN A 74 11.14 16.83 10.95
N TYR A 75 10.56 15.65 10.75
CA TYR A 75 9.93 15.30 9.48
C TYR A 75 8.71 16.19 9.20
N ASP A 76 7.87 16.46 10.21
CA ASP A 76 6.72 17.36 10.07
C ASP A 76 7.16 18.79 9.77
N ALA A 77 8.22 19.28 10.43
CA ALA A 77 8.82 20.57 10.11
C ALA A 77 9.33 20.61 8.65
N THR A 78 9.93 19.52 8.16
CA THR A 78 10.38 19.40 6.76
C THR A 78 9.20 19.45 5.78
N ILE A 79 8.13 18.70 6.07
CA ILE A 79 6.92 18.62 5.24
C ILE A 79 6.25 20.00 5.11
N ASN A 80 6.15 20.71 6.23
CA ASN A 80 5.51 22.03 6.31
C ASN A 80 6.38 23.16 5.75
N GLY A 81 7.70 23.07 5.91
CA GLY A 81 8.64 24.12 5.51
C GLY A 81 9.18 24.00 4.08
N SER A 82 9.10 22.83 3.45
CA SER A 82 9.54 22.64 2.07
C SER A 82 8.47 23.11 1.07
N THR A 83 8.88 23.56 -0.11
CA THR A 83 8.01 23.69 -1.29
C THR A 83 8.26 22.57 -2.32
N ASP A 84 9.37 21.85 -2.17
CA ASP A 84 9.77 20.75 -3.03
C ASP A 84 8.98 19.47 -2.68
N ALA A 85 8.23 18.96 -3.65
CA ALA A 85 7.40 17.78 -3.52
C ALA A 85 8.21 16.50 -3.24
N GLU A 86 9.39 16.36 -3.82
CA GLU A 86 10.28 15.20 -3.63
C GLU A 86 10.84 15.18 -2.21
N VAL A 87 11.22 16.35 -1.67
CA VAL A 87 11.67 16.47 -0.27
C VAL A 87 10.54 16.15 0.70
N LYS A 88 9.32 16.63 0.43
CA LYS A 88 8.13 16.29 1.23
C LYS A 88 7.83 14.79 1.18
N ALA A 89 7.88 14.19 0.00
CA ALA A 89 7.66 12.76 -0.18
C ALA A 89 8.67 11.93 0.64
N LYS A 90 9.96 12.29 0.61
CA LYS A 90 11.01 11.63 1.42
C LYS A 90 10.78 11.76 2.92
N ALA A 91 10.34 12.93 3.39
CA ALA A 91 10.02 13.14 4.79
C ALA A 91 8.78 12.34 5.23
N LEU A 92 7.71 12.33 4.43
CA LEU A 92 6.51 11.50 4.65
C LEU A 92 6.85 10.01 4.64
N TYR A 93 7.68 9.56 3.70
CA TYR A 93 8.15 8.19 3.65
C TYR A 93 8.88 7.80 4.93
N ASN A 94 9.87 8.59 5.37
CA ASN A 94 10.60 8.30 6.60
C ASN A 94 9.71 8.36 7.84
N LYS A 95 8.79 9.34 7.94
CA LYS A 95 7.77 9.36 8.99
C LYS A 95 6.94 8.08 9.00
N GLY A 96 6.54 7.58 7.83
CA GLY A 96 5.85 6.29 7.68
C GLY A 96 6.69 5.11 8.16
N VAL A 97 7.99 5.08 7.84
CA VAL A 97 8.93 4.05 8.33
C VAL A 97 9.02 4.08 9.86
N VAL A 98 9.13 5.26 10.47
CA VAL A 98 9.16 5.41 11.93
C VAL A 98 7.89 4.86 12.56
N HIS A 99 6.71 5.24 12.05
CA HIS A 99 5.43 4.72 12.53
C HIS A 99 5.30 3.20 12.36
N HIS A 100 5.75 2.66 11.22
CA HIS A 100 5.71 1.22 10.94
C HIS A 100 6.56 0.43 11.93
N ARG A 101 7.80 0.87 12.19
CA ARG A 101 8.68 0.24 13.20
C ARG A 101 8.10 0.32 14.61
N ASN A 102 7.40 1.39 14.93
CA ASN A 102 6.72 1.56 16.22
C ASN A 102 5.32 0.97 16.25
N ASN A 103 4.99 0.11 15.28
CA ASN A 103 3.77 -0.68 15.27
C ASN A 103 2.47 0.16 15.11
N LYS A 104 2.61 1.46 14.80
CA LYS A 104 1.58 2.47 14.51
C LYS A 104 1.19 2.38 13.03
N LEU A 105 0.53 1.28 12.67
CA LEU A 105 0.34 0.89 11.27
C LEU A 105 -0.59 1.82 10.50
N ASP A 106 -1.57 2.43 11.17
CA ASP A 106 -2.51 3.35 10.52
C ASP A 106 -1.85 4.65 10.10
N GLU A 107 -1.03 5.19 10.99
CA GLU A 107 -0.22 6.38 10.75
C GLU A 107 0.84 6.11 9.68
N ALA A 108 1.46 4.93 9.68
CA ALA A 108 2.38 4.52 8.62
C ALA A 108 1.70 4.47 7.25
N ILE A 109 0.53 3.82 7.15
CA ILE A 109 -0.26 3.73 5.91
C ILE A 109 -0.66 5.11 5.41
N ALA A 110 -1.10 6.00 6.31
CA ALA A 110 -1.46 7.38 5.95
C ALA A 110 -0.27 8.13 5.36
N ALA A 111 0.88 8.11 6.04
CA ALA A 111 2.10 8.79 5.59
C ALA A 111 2.60 8.26 4.23
N TYR A 112 2.60 6.93 4.02
CA TYR A 112 3.00 6.36 2.74
C TYR A 112 2.04 6.71 1.59
N LYS A 113 0.73 6.76 1.86
CA LYS A 113 -0.26 7.21 0.86
C LYS A 113 -0.05 8.66 0.48
N GLU A 114 0.23 9.53 1.46
CA GLU A 114 0.53 10.94 1.18
C GLU A 114 1.83 11.09 0.38
N ALA A 115 2.87 10.33 0.72
CA ALA A 115 4.11 10.33 -0.06
C ALA A 115 3.86 9.91 -1.52
N LEU A 116 3.07 8.85 -1.76
CA LEU A 116 2.71 8.41 -3.11
C LEU A 116 1.82 9.41 -3.87
N ARG A 117 1.07 10.30 -3.20
CA ARG A 117 0.37 11.38 -3.90
C ARG A 117 1.34 12.39 -4.51
N LEU A 118 2.51 12.58 -3.88
CA LEU A 118 3.56 13.47 -4.37
C LEU A 118 4.47 12.78 -5.39
N THR A 119 4.78 11.50 -5.17
CA THR A 119 5.65 10.69 -6.04
C THR A 119 4.96 9.38 -6.45
N PRO A 120 3.99 9.42 -7.39
CA PRO A 120 3.13 8.26 -7.70
C PRO A 120 3.87 7.02 -8.20
N ASN A 121 5.07 7.20 -8.77
CA ASN A 121 5.85 6.14 -9.41
C ASN A 121 6.91 5.51 -8.49
N ASP A 122 7.03 5.95 -7.23
CA ASP A 122 8.01 5.40 -6.29
C ASP A 122 7.67 3.95 -5.87
N ALA A 123 8.51 3.00 -6.31
CA ALA A 123 8.31 1.58 -6.06
C ALA A 123 8.63 1.18 -4.61
N GLU A 124 9.54 1.88 -3.95
CA GLU A 124 9.93 1.60 -2.57
C GLU A 124 8.79 1.97 -1.61
N ILE A 125 8.20 3.15 -1.81
CA ILE A 125 7.06 3.59 -1.01
C ILE A 125 5.86 2.65 -1.20
N ARG A 126 5.58 2.21 -2.45
CA ARG A 126 4.52 1.21 -2.72
C ARG A 126 4.77 -0.11 -1.97
N LYS A 127 6.01 -0.61 -1.98
CA LYS A 127 6.38 -1.84 -1.28
C LYS A 127 6.14 -1.71 0.23
N ASN A 128 6.56 -0.61 0.84
CA ASN A 128 6.39 -0.39 2.27
C ASN A 128 4.93 -0.16 2.67
N LEU A 129 4.14 0.52 1.84
CA LEU A 129 2.68 0.60 2.02
C LEU A 129 2.04 -0.79 2.01
N GLN A 130 2.40 -1.64 1.04
CA GLN A 130 1.88 -3.00 0.95
C GLN A 130 2.24 -3.82 2.19
N LEU A 131 3.49 -3.71 2.67
CA LEU A 131 3.94 -4.37 3.90
C LEU A 131 3.16 -3.88 5.13
N ALA A 132 2.94 -2.57 5.26
CA ALA A 132 2.18 -2.00 6.36
C ALA A 132 0.71 -2.49 6.35
N LEU A 133 0.09 -2.59 5.17
CA LEU A 133 -1.26 -3.13 5.01
C LEU A 133 -1.33 -4.62 5.39
N GLN A 134 -0.36 -5.42 4.97
CA GLN A 134 -0.27 -6.84 5.35
C GLN A 134 -0.13 -7.00 6.86
N ASN A 135 0.77 -6.25 7.49
CA ASN A 135 0.95 -6.29 8.94
C ASN A 135 -0.32 -5.87 9.68
N LYS A 136 -1.08 -4.90 9.14
CA LYS A 136 -2.35 -4.48 9.74
C LYS A 136 -3.40 -5.58 9.66
N ASN A 137 -3.51 -6.22 8.50
CA ASN A 137 -4.40 -7.36 8.30
C ASN A 137 -4.01 -8.57 9.15
N GLN A 138 -2.73 -8.78 9.46
CA GLN A 138 -2.31 -9.88 10.34
C GLN A 138 -2.69 -9.63 11.80
N LYS A 139 -2.61 -8.39 12.29
CA LYS A 139 -3.04 -8.04 13.65
C LYS A 139 -4.55 -8.02 13.82
N ASN A 140 -5.24 -7.52 12.82
CA ASN A 140 -6.70 -7.46 12.76
C ASN A 140 -7.11 -8.33 11.57
N PRO A 141 -6.97 -9.67 11.67
CA PRO A 141 -7.46 -10.54 10.61
C PRO A 141 -8.92 -10.17 10.38
N PRO A 142 -9.34 -9.96 9.12
CA PRO A 142 -10.76 -9.83 8.85
C PRO A 142 -11.43 -11.02 9.53
N PRO A 143 -12.57 -10.82 10.23
CA PRO A 143 -13.27 -11.93 10.85
C PRO A 143 -13.33 -13.03 9.81
N LYS A 144 -12.75 -14.20 10.13
CA LYS A 144 -12.81 -15.38 9.24
C LYS A 144 -14.23 -15.37 8.71
N PRO A 145 -14.45 -15.44 7.37
CA PRO A 145 -15.79 -15.49 6.84
C PRO A 145 -16.52 -16.49 7.72
N LYS A 146 -17.53 -16.02 8.48
CA LYS A 146 -18.41 -16.97 9.15
C LYS A 146 -18.74 -17.91 8.02
N GLU A 147 -18.42 -19.19 8.16
CA GLU A 147 -19.03 -20.21 7.33
C GLU A 147 -20.53 -20.01 7.57
N GLN A 148 -21.12 -19.10 6.81
CA GLN A 148 -22.47 -19.21 6.38
C GLN A 148 -22.41 -20.55 5.67
N LYS A 149 -22.74 -21.61 6.41
CA LYS A 149 -23.44 -22.75 5.85
C LYS A 149 -24.45 -22.10 4.92
N LYS A 150 -24.11 -22.01 3.64
CA LYS A 150 -25.05 -21.67 2.60
C LYS A 150 -26.09 -22.77 2.75
N LYS A 151 -27.16 -22.46 3.50
CA LYS A 151 -28.47 -22.98 3.19
C LYS A 151 -28.69 -22.44 1.79
N GLU A 152 -28.20 -23.17 0.79
CA GLU A 152 -28.66 -23.04 -0.58
C GLU A 152 -30.17 -23.23 -0.47
N GLN A 153 -30.91 -22.12 -0.43
CA GLN A 153 -32.28 -22.13 -0.90
C GLN A 153 -32.18 -22.32 -2.41
N LYS A 154 -32.00 -23.59 -2.80
CA LYS A 154 -32.35 -24.04 -4.14
C LYS A 154 -33.83 -23.72 -4.33
N PRO A 155 -34.26 -23.30 -5.55
CA PRO A 155 -35.67 -23.29 -5.90
C PRO A 155 -36.27 -24.64 -5.48
N LYS A 156 -37.49 -24.64 -4.96
CA LYS A 156 -38.26 -25.87 -4.71
C LYS A 156 -38.52 -26.56 -6.05
N GLU A 157 -37.52 -27.21 -6.62
CA GLU A 157 -37.73 -28.38 -7.45
C GLU A 157 -37.99 -29.53 -6.50
N GLU A 158 -39.19 -30.07 -6.60
CA GLU A 158 -39.61 -31.32 -6.00
C GLU A 158 -38.59 -32.42 -6.34
N LYS A 159 -37.58 -32.59 -5.49
CA LYS A 159 -36.67 -33.73 -5.54
C LYS A 159 -37.45 -34.96 -5.13
N LYS A 160 -38.10 -35.61 -6.10
CA LYS A 160 -38.37 -37.04 -6.00
C LYS A 160 -37.03 -37.72 -5.73
N LYS A 161 -36.87 -38.29 -4.53
CA LYS A 161 -35.75 -39.18 -4.20
C LYS A 161 -35.62 -40.19 -5.35
N PRO A 162 -34.43 -40.44 -5.92
CA PRO A 162 -34.29 -41.56 -6.83
C PRO A 162 -34.70 -42.83 -6.06
N PRO A 163 -35.55 -43.69 -6.64
CA PRO A 163 -35.96 -44.91 -5.98
C PRO A 163 -34.72 -45.74 -5.67
N PRO A 164 -34.70 -46.48 -4.54
CA PRO A 164 -33.59 -47.36 -4.22
C PRO A 164 -33.38 -48.33 -5.39
N PRO A 165 -32.13 -48.70 -5.72
CA PRO A 165 -31.87 -49.60 -6.83
C PRO A 165 -32.65 -50.89 -6.59
N PRO A 166 -33.52 -51.31 -7.53
CA PRO A 166 -34.31 -52.50 -7.29
C PRO A 166 -33.38 -53.71 -7.35
N LYS A 167 -33.64 -54.73 -6.52
CA LYS A 167 -32.86 -55.98 -6.50
C LYS A 167 -33.14 -56.75 -7.80
N LEU A 168 -32.44 -56.38 -8.87
CA LEU A 168 -32.63 -56.92 -10.21
C LEU A 168 -31.69 -58.09 -10.47
N SER A 169 -32.20 -59.11 -11.16
CA SER A 169 -31.33 -60.11 -11.78
C SER A 169 -30.47 -59.46 -12.87
N LYS A 170 -29.32 -60.06 -13.19
CA LYS A 170 -28.35 -59.52 -14.16
C LYS A 170 -29.00 -59.09 -15.50
N LYS A 171 -29.94 -59.90 -16.00
CA LYS A 171 -30.68 -59.62 -17.25
C LYS A 171 -31.60 -58.39 -17.14
N GLN A 172 -32.22 -58.18 -15.99
CA GLN A 172 -33.05 -56.99 -15.77
C GLN A 172 -32.17 -55.75 -15.59
N ALA A 173 -31.01 -55.88 -14.95
CA ALA A 173 -30.07 -54.77 -14.78
C ALA A 173 -29.53 -54.28 -16.13
N GLU A 174 -29.22 -55.20 -17.06
CA GLU A 174 -28.81 -54.88 -18.43
C GLU A 174 -29.93 -54.17 -19.22
N GLN A 175 -31.19 -54.62 -19.09
CA GLN A 175 -32.33 -53.94 -19.71
C GLN A 175 -32.55 -52.54 -19.13
N TYR A 176 -32.36 -52.38 -17.82
CA TYR A 176 -32.47 -51.09 -17.16
C TYR A 176 -31.40 -50.10 -17.64
N LEU A 177 -30.14 -50.55 -17.73
CA LEU A 177 -29.03 -49.75 -18.26
C LEU A 177 -29.27 -49.31 -19.71
N LYS A 178 -29.78 -50.22 -20.57
CA LYS A 178 -30.18 -49.86 -21.94
C LYS A 178 -31.26 -48.77 -21.95
N SER A 179 -32.26 -48.87 -21.08
CA SER A 179 -33.33 -47.86 -20.99
C SER A 179 -32.85 -46.49 -20.51
N LEU A 180 -31.80 -46.45 -19.68
CA LEU A 180 -31.19 -45.20 -19.22
C LEU A 180 -30.36 -44.54 -20.33
N ALA A 181 -29.56 -45.33 -21.05
CA ALA A 181 -28.78 -44.84 -22.18
C ALA A 181 -29.70 -44.27 -23.28
N GLU A 182 -30.84 -44.91 -23.55
CA GLU A 182 -31.84 -44.42 -24.50
C GLU A 182 -32.43 -43.07 -24.06
N LYS A 183 -32.75 -42.92 -22.77
CA LYS A 183 -33.26 -41.66 -22.20
C LYS A 183 -32.24 -40.54 -22.27
N GLU A 184 -30.97 -40.83 -22.01
CA GLU A 184 -29.89 -39.85 -22.09
C GLU A 184 -29.68 -39.37 -23.52
N ARG A 185 -29.72 -40.29 -24.49
CA ARG A 185 -29.65 -39.97 -25.92
C ARG A 185 -30.81 -39.08 -26.38
N GLN A 186 -32.05 -39.41 -25.98
CA GLN A 186 -33.21 -38.58 -26.26
C GLN A 186 -33.11 -37.18 -25.62
N LEU A 187 -32.51 -37.10 -24.43
CA LEU A 187 -32.28 -35.82 -23.76
C LEU A 187 -31.25 -34.98 -24.53
N GLN A 188 -30.16 -35.61 -24.99
CA GLN A 188 -29.15 -34.95 -25.81
C GLN A 188 -29.71 -34.48 -27.16
N GLU A 189 -30.55 -35.27 -27.82
CA GLU A 189 -31.24 -34.85 -29.05
C GLU A 189 -32.16 -33.66 -28.81
N LYS A 190 -32.90 -33.63 -27.70
CA LYS A 190 -33.73 -32.47 -27.31
C LYS A 190 -32.88 -31.24 -27.01
N MET A 191 -31.71 -31.41 -26.40
CA MET A 191 -30.77 -30.33 -26.12
C MET A 191 -30.17 -29.77 -27.41
N GLN A 192 -29.81 -30.62 -28.37
CA GLN A 192 -29.30 -30.20 -29.68
C GLN A 192 -30.38 -29.48 -30.51
N LYS A 193 -31.64 -29.94 -30.47
CA LYS A 193 -32.77 -29.22 -31.10
C LYS A 193 -33.03 -27.84 -30.48
N LYS A 194 -32.70 -27.64 -29.20
CA LYS A 194 -32.82 -26.33 -28.53
C LYS A 194 -31.70 -25.35 -28.88
N VAL A 195 -30.55 -25.83 -29.35
CA VAL A 195 -29.39 -25.01 -29.72
C VAL A 195 -29.38 -24.64 -31.22
N GLY A 196 -30.20 -25.31 -32.04
CA GLY A 196 -30.28 -25.13 -33.49
C GLY A 196 -31.40 -24.24 -34.03
N VAL A 197 -31.89 -23.23 -33.29
CA VAL A 197 -32.76 -22.18 -33.86
C VAL A 197 -31.90 -20.96 -34.18
N PRO A 198 -31.57 -20.66 -35.45
CA PRO A 198 -30.93 -19.41 -35.80
C PRO A 198 -31.94 -18.29 -35.57
N SER A 199 -31.59 -17.27 -34.77
CA SER A 199 -32.36 -16.03 -34.75
C SER A 199 -32.30 -15.41 -36.15
N GLN A 200 -33.42 -15.41 -36.87
CA GLN A 200 -33.56 -14.52 -38.02
C GLN A 200 -33.41 -13.09 -37.52
N PRO A 201 -32.55 -12.26 -38.14
CA PRO A 201 -32.57 -10.83 -37.86
C PRO A 201 -33.77 -10.24 -38.60
N ASP A 202 -34.70 -9.66 -37.85
CA ASP A 202 -35.77 -8.84 -38.43
C ASP A 202 -35.11 -7.70 -39.23
N LYS A 203 -35.16 -7.82 -40.55
CA LYS A 203 -34.96 -6.71 -41.48
C LYS A 203 -36.34 -6.14 -41.76
N ASP A 204 -36.64 -5.01 -41.17
CA ASP A 204 -37.59 -4.07 -41.72
C ASP A 204 -36.86 -2.73 -41.93
N TRP A 205 -36.84 -2.36 -43.22
CA TRP A 205 -36.78 -1.02 -43.82
C TRP A 205 -36.84 0.20 -42.88
#